data_AF-A0AAD5L6X6-F1
#
_entry.id   AF-A0AAD5L6X6-F1
#
_cell.length_a   1.000
_cell.length_b   1.000
_cell.length_c   1.000
_cell.angle_alpha   90.00
_cell.angle_beta   90.00
_cell.angle_gamma   90.00
#
_symmetry.space_group_name_H-M   'P 1'
#
loop_
_entity.id
_entity.type
_entity.pdbx_description
1 polymer ?
#
loop_
_entity_poly.entity_id
_entity_poly.type
_entity_poly.pdbx_seq_one_letter_code
_entity_poly.pdbx_strand_id
1 'polypeptide(L)' 'MNYLEERNPAVIWKSLRLRFDTDRKQTLLPLVSDEWNKLCFYNYKNVTEFASVLYKVTSELSWCGKKISEAEM' A
#
# COMPACT_ATOMS: atom_id res chain seq x y z
N MET A 1 -8.95 9.88 -21.02
CA MET A 1 -10.38 10.15 -20.73
C MET A 1 -10.43 11.25 -19.69
N ASN A 2 -10.95 12.41 -20.08
CA ASN A 2 -11.02 13.60 -19.23
C ASN A 2 -12.36 13.54 -18.47
N TYR A 3 -12.33 13.46 -17.14
CA TYR A 3 -13.55 13.32 -16.30
C TYR A 3 -14.46 14.56 -16.37
N LEU A 4 -13.97 15.66 -16.94
CA LEU A 4 -14.71 16.92 -17.11
C LEU A 4 -15.77 16.86 -18.24
N GLU A 5 -15.64 15.93 -19.18
CA GLU A 5 -16.56 15.79 -20.32
C GLU A 5 -17.54 14.63 -20.15
N GLU A 6 -17.27 13.73 -19.20
CA GLU A 6 -18.06 12.53 -18.94
C GLU A 6 -19.24 12.86 -18.01
N ARG A 7 -20.47 12.55 -18.43
CA ARG A 7 -21.67 12.78 -17.60
C ARG A 7 -22.10 11.58 -16.78
N ASN A 8 -21.54 10.39 -17.05
CA ASN A 8 -21.89 9.18 -16.32
C ASN A 8 -21.18 9.12 -14.96
N PRO A 9 -21.91 9.19 -13.83
CA PRO A 9 -21.30 9.21 -12.49
C PRO A 9 -20.45 7.96 -12.20
N ALA A 10 -20.83 6.80 -12.74
CA ALA A 10 -20.10 5.55 -12.51
C ALA A 10 -18.73 5.55 -13.22
N VAL A 11 -18.63 6.19 -14.39
CA VAL A 11 -17.37 6.32 -15.15
C VAL A 11 -16.46 7.35 -14.48
N ILE A 12 -17.01 8.47 -14.02
CA ILE A 12 -16.28 9.47 -13.23
C ILE A 12 -15.71 8.83 -11.96
N TRP A 13 -16.54 8.11 -11.20
CA TRP A 13 -16.09 7.43 -9.97
C TRP A 13 -14.97 6.41 -10.24
N LYS A 14 -15.10 5.60 -11.29
CA LYS A 14 -14.06 4.63 -11.67
C LYS A 14 -12.75 5.33 -12.06
N SER A 15 -12.80 6.40 -12.85
CA SER A 15 -11.60 7.12 -13.29
C SER A 15 -10.91 7.84 -12.13
N LEU A 16 -11.68 8.48 -11.24
CA LEU A 16 -11.17 9.08 -10.00
C LEU A 16 -10.50 8.03 -9.13
N ARG A 17 -11.22 6.93 -8.85
CA ARG A 17 -10.68 5.84 -8.03
C ARG A 17 -9.40 5.27 -8.62
N LEU A 18 -9.37 5.01 -9.93
CA LEU A 18 -8.18 4.50 -10.60
C LEU A 18 -7.01 5.46 -10.42
N ARG A 19 -7.22 6.77 -10.62
CA ARG A 19 -6.18 7.78 -10.45
C ARG A 19 -5.69 7.86 -9.01
N PHE A 20 -6.61 7.95 -8.05
CA PHE A 20 -6.27 7.98 -6.62
C PHE A 20 -5.51 6.72 -6.20
N ASP A 21 -5.95 5.54 -6.65
CA ASP A 21 -5.28 4.29 -6.37
C ASP A 21 -3.89 4.27 -7.03
N THR A 22 -3.74 4.71 -8.28
CA THR A 22 -2.44 4.77 -8.98
C THR A 22 -1.48 5.75 -8.31
N ASP A 23 -1.89 6.98 -8.06
CA ASP A 23 -1.05 8.03 -7.46
C ASP A 23 -0.66 7.65 -6.03
N ARG A 24 -1.62 7.11 -5.25
CA ARG A 24 -1.35 6.64 -3.88
C ARG A 24 -0.42 5.44 -3.88
N LYS A 25 -0.58 4.45 -4.78
CA LYS A 25 0.34 3.31 -4.87
C LYS A 25 1.76 3.76 -5.22
N GLN A 26 1.92 4.67 -6.18
CA GLN A 26 3.24 5.18 -6.59
C GLN A 26 3.92 5.97 -5.48
N THR A 27 3.16 6.78 -4.73
CA THR A 27 3.71 7.58 -3.63
C THR A 27 4.00 6.74 -2.38
N LEU A 28 3.14 5.77 -2.09
CA LEU A 28 3.23 4.92 -0.89
C LEU A 28 4.27 3.82 -1.02
N LEU A 29 4.43 3.22 -2.21
CA LEU A 29 5.37 2.11 -2.44
C LEU A 29 6.81 2.39 -1.96
N PRO A 30 7.46 3.53 -2.27
CA PRO A 30 8.81 3.80 -1.78
C PRO A 30 8.87 3.95 -0.26
N LEU A 31 7.86 4.59 0.35
CA LEU A 31 7.79 4.79 1.80
C LEU A 31 7.67 3.46 2.54
N VAL A 32 6.73 2.61 2.12
CA VAL A 32 6.49 1.32 2.77
C VAL A 32 7.62 0.33 2.47
N SER A 33 8.28 0.45 1.32
CA SER A 33 9.49 -0.35 1.04
C SER A 33 10.66 0.02 1.95
N ASP A 34 10.81 1.29 2.30
CA ASP A 34 11.80 1.75 3.27
C ASP A 34 11.45 1.30 4.70
N GLU A 35 10.18 1.39 5.10
CA GLU A 35 9.70 0.85 6.38
C GLU A 35 9.97 -0.67 6.47
N TRP A 36 9.68 -1.42 5.41
CA TRP A 36 9.97 -2.85 5.32
C TRP A 36 11.45 -3.16 5.53
N ASN A 37 12.35 -2.44 4.86
CA ASN A 37 13.79 -2.66 5.00
C ASN A 37 14.33 -2.32 6.41
N LYS A 38 13.60 -1.48 7.16
CA LYS A 38 13.94 -1.09 8.54
C LYS A 38 13.28 -1.98 9.59
N LEU A 39 12.38 -2.88 9.21
CA LEU A 39 11.74 -3.79 10.15
C LEU A 39 12.78 -4.72 10.76
N CYS A 40 12.90 -4.66 12.09
CA CYS A 40 13.71 -5.56 12.87
C CYS A 40 13.00 -5.84 14.18
N PHE A 41 12.83 -7.12 14.53
CA PHE A 41 12.18 -7.54 15.77
C PHE A 41 12.78 -6.86 17.01
N TYR A 42 14.10 -6.65 17.02
CA TYR A 42 14.83 -6.01 18.10
C TYR A 42 14.32 -4.61 18.46
N ASN A 43 13.70 -3.90 17.51
CA ASN A 43 13.19 -2.55 17.73
C ASN A 43 11.84 -2.53 18.48
N TYR A 44 11.26 -3.69 18.79
CA TYR A 44 9.91 -3.81 19.38
C TYR A 44 9.96 -4.51 20.74
N LYS A 45 9.05 -4.12 21.63
CA LYS A 45 9.05 -4.61 23.01
C LYS A 45 8.55 -6.03 23.15
N ASN A 46 7.65 -6.45 22.26
CA ASN A 46 7.02 -7.76 22.30
C ASN A 46 6.60 -8.21 20.90
N VAL A 47 6.23 -9.49 20.81
CA VAL A 47 5.83 -10.14 19.56
C VAL A 47 4.56 -9.56 18.99
N THR A 48 3.61 -9.13 19.82
CA THR A 48 2.33 -8.60 19.34
C THR A 48 2.48 -7.23 18.68
N GLU A 49 3.34 -6.37 19.23
CA GLU A 49 3.67 -5.07 18.64
C GLU A 49 4.38 -5.25 17.29
N PHE A 50 5.40 -6.12 17.24
CA PHE A 50 6.08 -6.43 15.99
C PHE A 50 5.12 -7.01 14.94
N ALA A 51 4.33 -8.03 15.32
CA ALA A 51 3.39 -8.69 14.40
C ALA A 51 2.33 -7.72 13.85
N SER A 52 1.85 -6.78 14.67
CA SER A 52 0.92 -5.74 14.24
C SER A 52 1.53 -4.83 13.16
N VAL A 53 2.77 -4.37 13.36
CA VAL A 53 3.46 -3.52 12.38
C VAL A 53 3.82 -4.31 11.13
N LEU A 54 4.29 -5.55 11.28
CA LEU A 54 4.57 -6.45 10.17
C LEU A 54 3.32 -6.67 9.29
N TYR A 55 2.17 -6.95 9.91
CA TYR A 55 0.90 -7.10 9.21
C TYR A 55 0.49 -5.83 8.46
N LYS A 56 0.65 -4.66 9.10
CA LYS A 56 0.37 -3.38 8.46
C LYS A 56 1.24 -3.18 7.21
N VAL A 57 2.56 -3.28 7.35
CA VAL A 57 3.53 -3.03 6.26
C VAL A 57 3.33 -4.04 5.11
N THR A 58 3.17 -5.33 5.42
CA THR A 58 2.91 -6.37 4.41
C THR A 58 1.59 -6.14 3.67
N SER A 59 0.53 -5.70 4.36
CA SER A 59 -0.76 -5.38 3.74
C SER A 59 -0.65 -4.19 2.79
N GLU A 60 0.09 -3.14 3.17
CA GLU A 60 0.29 -1.95 2.34
C GLU A 60 1.14 -2.25 1.10
N LEU A 61 2.18 -3.10 1.23
CA LEU A 61 2.97 -3.58 0.09
C LEU A 61 2.14 -4.42 -0.87
N SER A 62 1.30 -5.32 -0.34
CA SER A 62 0.39 -6.13 -1.17
C SER A 62 -0.60 -5.25 -1.94
N TRP A 63 -1.11 -4.20 -1.30
CA TRP A 63 -2.03 -3.24 -1.92
C TRP A 63 -1.33 -2.42 -3.03
N CYS A 64 -0.04 -2.10 -2.84
CA CYS A 64 0.81 -1.47 -3.86
C CYS A 64 1.24 -2.42 -5.00
N GLY A 65 0.90 -3.70 -4.92
CA GLY A 65 1.21 -4.70 -5.95
C GLY A 65 2.55 -5.43 -5.75
N LYS A 66 3.25 -5.19 -4.64
CA LYS A 66 4.45 -5.93 -4.26
C LYS A 66 4.03 -7.13 -3.39
N LYS A 67 4.17 -8.34 -3.92
CA LYS A 67 3.96 -9.57 -3.14
C LYS A 67 5.22 -9.88 -2.34
N ILE A 68 5.06 -10.07 -1.03
CA ILE A 68 6.10 -10.60 -0.15
C ILE A 68 5.84 -12.10 -0.02
N SER A 69 6.88 -12.91 -0.23
CA SER A 69 6.82 -14.35 -0.02
C SER A 69 6.92 -14.71 1.46
N GLU A 70 6.46 -15.90 1.84
CA GLU A 70 6.59 -16.38 3.24
C GLU A 70 8.04 -16.53 3.69
N ALA A 71 8.99 -16.68 2.76
CA ALA A 71 10.42 -16.71 3.06
C ALA A 71 11.01 -15.31 3.32
N GLU A 72 10.35 -14.26 2.85
CA GLU A 72 10.70 -12.87 3.11
C GLU A 72 9.94 -12.31 4.33
N MET A 73 8.82 -12.92 4.70
CA MET A 73 8.01 -12.59 5.88
C MET A 73 8.67 -13.05 7.18
#